data_AF-A0A7K2XHX2-F1
#
_entry.id   AF-A0A7K2XHX2-F1
#
_cell.length_a   1.000
_cell.length_b   1.000
_cell.length_c   1.000
_cell.angle_alpha   90.00
_cell.angle_beta   90.00
_cell.angle_gamma   90.00
#
_symmetry.space_group_name_H-M   'P 1'
#
loop_
_entity.id
_entity.type
_entity.pdbx_description
1 polymer ?
#
loop_
_entity_poly.entity_id
_entity_poly.type
_entity_poly.pdbx_seq_one_letter_code
_entity_poly.pdbx_strand_id
1 'polypeptide(L)'
;MFDPVIAPSGTLLGLLQRGRGDGTLHALAAPRAEALAALNHCVLDDPRHDWQVENRSLYYARLYLDLHGGLDEIEAHLFGAEDHLDTEESRTGLALAVLGHLASYGRQDALLLLRRYAATGSNWAWALDELALRDDDAGLRALAPPVLAR
;
A
#
# COMPACT_ATOMS: atom_id res chain seq x y z
N MET A 1 0.68 -29.38 0.62
CA MET A 1 1.71 -28.76 1.46
C MET A 1 1.20 -27.35 1.73
N PHE A 2 0.85 -27.01 2.97
CA PHE A 2 0.43 -25.64 3.27
C PHE A 2 1.68 -24.78 3.22
N ASP A 3 1.80 -23.91 2.22
CA ASP A 3 2.81 -22.86 2.27
C ASP A 3 2.50 -21.99 3.49
N PRO A 4 3.48 -21.77 4.39
CA PRO A 4 3.24 -20.93 5.54
C PRO A 4 2.94 -19.53 5.04
N VAL A 5 1.77 -19.05 5.44
CA VAL A 5 1.23 -17.72 5.13
C VAL A 5 2.22 -16.58 5.45
N ILE A 6 3.14 -16.83 6.39
CA ILE A 6 4.19 -15.91 6.79
C ILE A 6 5.56 -16.58 6.58
N ALA A 7 6.50 -15.85 6.00
CA ALA A 7 7.86 -16.32 5.74
C ALA A 7 8.61 -16.69 7.05
N PRO A 8 9.69 -17.50 6.99
CA PRO A 8 10.44 -17.90 8.18
C PRO A 8 10.97 -16.70 8.97
N SER A 9 10.97 -16.78 10.31
CA SER A 9 11.33 -15.66 11.21
C SER A 9 12.76 -15.18 11.14
N GLY A 10 13.68 -15.97 10.59
CA GLY A 10 15.05 -15.56 10.33
C GLY A 10 15.25 -14.82 9.00
N THR A 11 14.22 -14.68 8.17
CA THR A 11 14.31 -13.99 6.86
C THR A 11 13.90 -12.53 6.97
N LEU A 12 14.46 -11.66 6.12
CA LEU A 12 14.07 -10.24 6.07
C LEU A 12 12.57 -10.07 5.87
N LEU A 13 11.99 -10.78 4.90
CA LEU A 13 10.56 -10.76 4.64
C LEU A 13 9.76 -11.16 5.88
N GLY A 14 10.15 -12.25 6.54
CA GLY A 14 9.50 -12.70 7.74
C GLY A 14 9.60 -11.71 8.91
N LEU A 15 10.69 -10.94 9.00
CA LEU A 15 10.82 -9.90 10.01
C LEU A 15 9.87 -8.72 9.73
N LEU A 16 9.81 -8.28 8.47
CA LEU A 16 8.91 -7.21 8.03
C LEU A 16 7.45 -7.57 8.22
N GLN A 17 7.03 -8.77 7.79
CA GLN A 17 5.66 -9.24 7.96
C GLN A 17 5.21 -9.23 9.42
N ARG A 18 6.12 -9.49 10.37
CA ARG A 18 5.79 -9.51 11.81
C ARG A 18 5.82 -8.12 12.48
N GLY A 19 6.27 -7.07 11.79
CA GLY A 19 6.24 -5.70 12.31
C GLY A 19 7.01 -5.49 13.62
N ARG A 20 7.99 -6.35 13.94
CA ARG A 20 8.86 -6.12 15.11
C ARG A 20 9.84 -5.00 14.77
N GLY A 21 10.20 -4.15 15.74
CA GLY A 21 11.14 -3.03 15.53
C GLY A 21 12.46 -3.44 14.86
N ASP A 22 12.90 -4.69 15.09
CA ASP A 22 14.05 -5.28 14.42
C ASP A 22 13.90 -5.36 12.89
N GLY A 23 12.68 -5.54 12.36
CA GLY A 23 12.42 -5.62 10.92
C GLY A 23 12.83 -4.36 10.16
N THR A 24 12.59 -3.17 10.74
CA THR A 24 13.08 -1.91 10.17
C THR A 24 14.60 -1.86 10.19
N LEU A 25 15.23 -2.20 11.32
CA LEU A 25 16.69 -2.17 11.43
C LEU A 25 17.35 -3.11 10.42
N HIS A 26 16.80 -4.32 10.26
CA HIS A 26 17.28 -5.28 9.28
C HIS A 26 17.06 -4.81 7.84
N ALA A 27 15.92 -4.19 7.53
CA ALA A 27 15.67 -3.64 6.20
C ALA A 27 16.63 -2.49 5.83
N LEU A 28 16.92 -1.60 6.78
CA LEU A 28 17.87 -0.50 6.58
C LEU A 28 19.32 -0.96 6.48
N ALA A 29 19.65 -2.13 7.04
CA ALA A 29 20.97 -2.75 6.94
C ALA A 29 21.14 -3.67 5.73
N ALA A 30 20.05 -4.13 5.11
CA ALA A 30 20.06 -5.00 3.95
C ALA A 30 20.35 -4.24 2.64
N PRO A 31 20.76 -4.94 1.56
CA PRO A 31 20.80 -4.32 0.24
C PRO A 31 19.44 -3.70 -0.11
N ARG A 32 19.43 -2.42 -0.48
CA ARG A 32 18.20 -1.64 -0.71
C ARG A 32 17.21 -2.35 -1.64
N ALA A 33 17.70 -2.98 -2.71
CA ALA A 33 16.87 -3.70 -3.65
C ALA A 33 16.13 -4.89 -2.99
N GLU A 34 16.82 -5.65 -2.12
CA GLU A 34 16.21 -6.76 -1.38
C GLU A 34 15.20 -6.27 -0.35
N ALA A 35 15.52 -5.17 0.34
CA ALA A 35 14.60 -4.54 1.30
C ALA A 35 13.33 -4.02 0.62
N LEU A 36 13.46 -3.37 -0.54
CA LEU A 36 12.32 -2.91 -1.33
C LEU A 36 11.50 -4.08 -1.88
N ALA A 37 12.12 -5.15 -2.36
CA ALA A 37 11.41 -6.34 -2.80
C ALA A 37 10.59 -6.97 -1.66
N ALA A 38 11.18 -7.11 -0.47
CA ALA A 38 10.49 -7.65 0.69
C ALA A 38 9.37 -6.72 1.21
N LEU A 39 9.59 -5.40 1.17
CA LEU A 39 8.58 -4.40 1.51
C LEU A 39 7.39 -4.44 0.52
N ASN A 40 7.66 -4.49 -0.78
CA ASN A 40 6.63 -4.57 -1.80
C ASN A 40 5.79 -5.83 -1.59
N HIS A 41 6.41 -7.00 -1.39
CA HIS A 41 5.65 -8.22 -1.09
C HIS A 41 4.77 -8.07 0.16
N CYS A 42 5.27 -7.42 1.22
CA CYS A 42 4.45 -7.17 2.40
C CYS A 42 3.23 -6.26 2.15
N VAL A 43 3.29 -5.36 1.17
CA VAL A 43 2.25 -4.38 0.89
C VAL A 43 1.25 -4.87 -0.15
N LEU A 44 1.71 -5.68 -1.11
CA LEU A 44 0.91 -6.16 -2.23
C LEU A 44 0.27 -7.53 -1.95
N ASP A 45 0.93 -8.36 -1.13
CA ASP A 45 0.53 -9.74 -0.86
C ASP A 45 0.35 -9.99 0.65
N ASP A 46 -0.31 -9.07 1.37
CA ASP A 46 -0.57 -9.29 2.79
C ASP A 46 -1.69 -10.31 2.99
N PRO A 47 -1.42 -11.47 3.59
CA PRO A 47 -2.40 -12.53 3.69
C PRO A 47 -3.40 -12.32 4.84
N ARG A 48 -3.27 -11.23 5.60
CA ARG A 48 -4.12 -10.94 6.74
C ARG A 48 -5.32 -10.11 6.29
N HIS A 49 -6.52 -10.60 6.60
CA HIS A 49 -7.75 -9.89 6.25
C HIS A 49 -8.03 -8.68 7.14
N ASP A 50 -7.40 -8.60 8.33
CA ASP A 50 -7.59 -7.56 9.34
C ASP A 50 -6.54 -6.44 9.27
N TRP A 51 -6.02 -6.15 8.08
CA TRP A 51 -5.00 -5.13 7.85
C TRP A 51 -5.40 -3.72 8.37
N GLN A 52 -6.69 -3.45 8.55
CA GLN A 52 -7.24 -2.20 9.11
C GLN A 52 -7.01 -2.03 10.62
N VAL A 53 -6.81 -3.13 11.37
CA VAL A 53 -6.76 -3.12 12.84
C VAL A 53 -5.37 -2.77 13.36
N GLU A 54 -4.33 -3.02 12.56
CA GLU A 54 -2.93 -2.78 12.92
C GLU A 54 -2.36 -1.57 12.16
N ASN A 55 -1.40 -0.85 12.77
CA ASN A 55 -0.72 0.30 12.15
C ASN A 55 0.34 -0.10 11.09
N ARG A 56 0.11 -1.19 10.33
CA ARG A 56 1.09 -1.72 9.38
C ARG A 56 1.27 -0.83 8.16
N SER A 57 0.20 -0.21 7.68
CA SER A 57 0.26 0.76 6.59
C SER A 57 1.19 1.93 6.93
N LEU A 58 1.11 2.47 8.14
CA LEU A 58 2.01 3.52 8.66
C LEU A 58 3.46 3.03 8.71
N TYR A 59 3.66 1.83 9.24
CA TYR A 59 4.98 1.19 9.33
C TYR A 59 5.64 1.04 7.95
N TYR A 60 4.93 0.48 6.98
CA TYR A 60 5.44 0.30 5.62
C TYR A 60 5.65 1.61 4.89
N ALA A 61 4.74 2.59 5.04
CA ALA A 61 4.92 3.92 4.46
C ALA A 61 6.18 4.61 4.98
N ARG A 62 6.48 4.49 6.28
CA ARG A 62 7.74 5.00 6.83
C ARG A 62 8.95 4.31 6.21
N LEU A 63 8.88 2.99 6.04
CA LEU A 63 9.99 2.23 5.45
C LEU A 63 10.19 2.56 3.96
N TYR A 64 9.12 2.83 3.21
CA TYR A 64 9.22 3.38 1.85
C TYR A 64 9.99 4.71 1.81
N LEU A 65 9.77 5.61 2.77
CA LEU A 65 10.53 6.86 2.86
C LEU A 65 11.99 6.62 3.20
N ASP A 66 12.25 5.82 4.24
CA ASP A 66 13.62 5.57 4.72
C ASP A 66 14.46 4.79 3.69
N LEU A 67 13.83 3.95 2.85
CA LEU A 67 14.47 3.23 1.74
C LEU A 67 14.43 3.99 0.40
N HIS A 68 13.84 5.19 0.35
CA HIS A 68 13.60 5.95 -0.88
C HIS A 68 12.89 5.11 -1.98
N GLY A 69 11.88 4.31 -1.61
CA GLY A 69 11.16 3.44 -2.54
C GLY A 69 10.28 4.22 -3.54
N GLY A 70 10.28 3.75 -4.79
CA GLY A 70 9.35 4.16 -5.84
C GLY A 70 7.99 3.48 -5.69
N LEU A 71 7.01 3.89 -6.49
CA LEU A 71 5.63 3.38 -6.42
C LEU A 71 5.26 2.45 -7.59
N ASP A 72 6.22 2.13 -8.47
CA ASP A 72 5.96 1.39 -9.72
C ASP A 72 5.27 0.04 -9.47
N GLU A 73 5.68 -0.70 -8.45
CA GLU A 73 5.07 -1.99 -8.08
C GLU A 73 3.66 -1.82 -7.48
N ILE A 74 3.42 -0.76 -6.69
CA ILE A 74 2.08 -0.44 -6.20
C ILE A 74 1.17 -0.03 -7.36
N GLU A 75 1.66 0.78 -8.30
CA GLU A 75 0.90 1.16 -9.49
C GLU A 75 0.57 -0.07 -10.36
N ALA A 76 1.54 -0.94 -10.61
CA ALA A 76 1.30 -2.16 -11.37
C ALA A 76 0.25 -3.06 -10.70
N HIS A 77 0.29 -3.19 -9.38
CA HIS A 77 -0.71 -3.93 -8.60
C HIS A 77 -2.10 -3.31 -8.69
N LEU A 78 -2.22 -2.01 -8.48
CA LEU A 78 -3.50 -1.31 -8.45
C LEU A 78 -4.17 -1.22 -9.82
N PHE A 79 -3.40 -1.15 -10.91
CA PHE A 79 -3.94 -1.02 -12.27
C PHE A 79 -3.79 -2.31 -13.10
N GLY A 80 -3.47 -3.43 -12.45
CA GLY A 80 -3.44 -4.76 -13.05
C GLY A 80 -4.85 -5.28 -13.40
N ALA A 81 -4.92 -6.27 -14.29
CA ALA A 81 -6.20 -6.86 -14.71
C ALA A 81 -6.95 -7.50 -13.53
N GLU A 82 -6.21 -8.00 -12.54
CA GLU A 82 -6.71 -8.59 -11.31
C GLU A 82 -7.58 -7.62 -10.52
N ASP A 83 -7.38 -6.30 -10.65
CA ASP A 83 -8.24 -5.30 -9.98
C ASP A 83 -9.71 -5.41 -10.41
N HIS A 84 -9.97 -5.89 -11.62
CA HIS A 84 -11.32 -6.11 -12.13
C HIS A 84 -11.82 -7.55 -11.97
N LEU A 85 -10.94 -8.48 -11.60
CA LEU A 85 -11.27 -9.90 -11.43
C LEU A 85 -11.46 -10.28 -9.95
N ASP A 86 -10.74 -9.62 -9.06
CA ASP A 86 -10.78 -9.79 -7.62
C ASP A 86 -10.99 -8.42 -6.95
N THR A 87 -12.25 -8.16 -6.60
CA THR A 87 -12.69 -6.90 -6.00
C THR A 87 -12.71 -6.96 -4.47
N GLU A 88 -12.07 -7.96 -3.85
CA GLU A 88 -11.97 -8.02 -2.40
C GLU A 88 -11.12 -6.85 -1.88
N GLU A 89 -11.59 -6.20 -0.81
CA GLU A 89 -10.89 -5.05 -0.23
C GLU A 89 -9.49 -5.41 0.27
N SER A 90 -9.28 -6.66 0.71
CA SER A 90 -7.99 -7.15 1.20
C SER A 90 -6.89 -7.13 0.14
N ARG A 91 -7.23 -7.23 -1.14
CA ARG A 91 -6.27 -7.20 -2.24
C ARG A 91 -5.54 -5.86 -2.33
N THR A 92 -6.29 -4.76 -2.26
CA THR A 92 -5.73 -3.41 -2.50
C THR A 92 -5.70 -2.53 -1.26
N GLY A 93 -6.46 -2.88 -0.22
CA GLY A 93 -6.70 -2.01 0.94
C GLY A 93 -5.42 -1.59 1.65
N LEU A 94 -4.50 -2.52 1.91
CA LEU A 94 -3.22 -2.18 2.52
C LEU A 94 -2.37 -1.26 1.63
N ALA A 95 -2.31 -1.53 0.33
CA ALA A 95 -1.57 -0.70 -0.62
C ALA A 95 -2.14 0.73 -0.67
N LEU A 96 -3.47 0.88 -0.70
CA LEU A 96 -4.15 2.17 -0.65
C LEU A 96 -3.87 2.92 0.66
N ALA A 97 -3.93 2.22 1.80
CA ALA A 97 -3.62 2.81 3.10
C ALA A 97 -2.13 3.27 3.20
N VAL A 98 -1.21 2.50 2.62
CA VAL A 98 0.22 2.90 2.50
C VAL A 98 0.35 4.17 1.66
N LEU A 99 -0.31 4.25 0.50
CA LEU A 99 -0.32 5.46 -0.33
C LEU A 99 -0.92 6.66 0.43
N GLY A 100 -1.97 6.43 1.22
CA GLY A 100 -2.55 7.44 2.11
C GLY A 100 -1.49 8.00 3.05
N HIS A 101 -0.80 7.16 3.82
CA HIS A 101 0.26 7.64 4.72
C HIS A 101 1.41 8.34 3.99
N LEU A 102 1.82 7.86 2.81
CA LEU A 102 2.82 8.54 1.99
C LEU A 102 2.36 9.93 1.56
N ALA A 103 1.10 10.08 1.13
CA ALA A 103 0.50 11.37 0.83
C ALA A 103 0.50 12.30 2.04
N SER A 104 0.17 11.81 3.24
CA SER A 104 0.30 12.58 4.50
C SER A 104 1.73 13.03 4.81
N TYR A 105 2.73 12.29 4.33
CA TYR A 105 4.14 12.69 4.43
C TYR A 105 4.60 13.64 3.31
N GLY A 106 3.70 14.10 2.44
CA GLY A 106 3.99 15.04 1.36
C GLY A 106 4.48 14.39 0.07
N ARG A 107 4.34 13.07 -0.10
CA ARG A 107 4.62 12.38 -1.37
C ARG A 107 3.51 12.67 -2.38
N GLN A 108 3.76 13.65 -3.26
CA GLN A 108 2.79 14.07 -4.28
C GLN A 108 2.46 12.96 -5.29
N ASP A 109 3.43 12.11 -5.62
CA ASP A 109 3.23 10.94 -6.48
C ASP A 109 2.23 9.94 -5.88
N ALA A 110 2.26 9.72 -4.56
CA ALA A 110 1.28 8.88 -3.87
C ALA A 110 -0.13 9.48 -3.91
N LEU A 111 -0.25 10.80 -3.68
CA LEU A 111 -1.54 11.51 -3.78
C LEU A 111 -2.14 11.41 -5.19
N LEU A 112 -1.32 11.64 -6.23
CA LEU A 112 -1.77 11.56 -7.62
C LEU A 112 -2.17 10.12 -7.99
N LEU A 113 -1.45 9.12 -7.49
CA LEU A 113 -1.79 7.71 -7.72
C LEU A 113 -3.12 7.34 -7.06
N LEU A 114 -3.36 7.78 -5.82
CA LEU A 114 -4.66 7.61 -5.15
C LEU A 114 -5.81 8.26 -5.93
N ARG A 115 -5.64 9.49 -6.41
CA ARG A 115 -6.67 10.19 -7.22
C ARG A 115 -6.98 9.42 -8.50
N ARG A 116 -5.94 8.94 -9.21
CA ARG A 116 -6.12 8.12 -10.42
C ARG A 116 -6.88 6.83 -10.10
N TYR A 117 -6.51 6.15 -9.01
CA TYR A 117 -7.14 4.89 -8.64
C TYR A 117 -8.60 5.10 -8.18
N ALA A 118 -8.90 6.15 -7.41
CA ALA A 118 -10.29 6.51 -7.07
C ALA A 118 -11.15 6.73 -8.34
N ALA A 119 -10.57 7.31 -9.39
CA ALA A 119 -11.27 7.55 -10.65
C ALA A 119 -11.54 6.28 -11.48
N THR A 120 -10.67 5.26 -11.45
CA THR A 120 -10.79 4.09 -12.35
C THR A 120 -10.80 2.71 -11.68
N GLY A 121 -10.18 2.55 -10.51
CA GLY A 121 -10.04 1.27 -9.81
C GLY A 121 -11.36 0.72 -9.26
N SER A 122 -11.39 -0.58 -8.97
CA SER A 122 -12.58 -1.29 -8.48
C SER A 122 -12.90 -0.95 -7.02
N ASN A 123 -11.87 -0.89 -6.16
CA ASN A 123 -12.01 -0.51 -4.74
C ASN A 123 -11.94 1.01 -4.55
N TRP A 124 -12.64 1.77 -5.39
CA TRP A 124 -12.58 3.24 -5.43
C TRP A 124 -13.05 3.90 -4.13
N ALA A 125 -14.02 3.31 -3.42
CA ALA A 125 -14.56 3.86 -2.18
C ALA A 125 -13.46 3.94 -1.11
N TRP A 126 -12.62 2.91 -1.02
CA TRP A 126 -11.50 2.91 -0.08
C TRP A 126 -10.44 3.96 -0.42
N ALA A 127 -10.14 4.14 -1.71
CA ALA A 127 -9.23 5.19 -2.13
C ALA A 127 -9.81 6.59 -1.84
N LEU A 128 -11.14 6.75 -1.96
CA LEU A 128 -11.83 7.98 -1.59
C LEU A 128 -11.74 8.25 -0.08
N ASP A 129 -11.87 7.22 0.76
CA ASP A 129 -11.68 7.36 2.22
C ASP A 129 -10.27 7.81 2.57
N GLU A 130 -9.24 7.24 1.91
CA GLU A 130 -7.86 7.67 2.10
C GLU A 130 -7.63 9.12 1.66
N LEU A 131 -8.27 9.54 0.57
CA LEU A 131 -8.22 10.92 0.06
C LEU A 131 -9.00 11.89 0.93
N ALA A 132 -10.15 11.52 1.48
CA ALA A 132 -10.98 12.39 2.31
C ALA A 132 -10.23 12.93 3.55
N LEU A 133 -9.25 12.15 4.04
CA LEU A 133 -8.41 12.53 5.18
C LEU A 133 -7.22 13.44 4.81
N ARG A 134 -6.87 13.57 3.52
CA ARG A 134 -5.52 13.99 3.10
C ARG A 134 -5.49 14.93 1.90
N ASP A 135 -6.53 14.92 1.09
CA ASP A 135 -6.65 15.73 -0.11
C ASP A 135 -7.35 17.06 0.17
N ASP A 136 -7.25 17.99 -0.77
CA ASP A 136 -7.97 19.25 -0.73
C ASP A 136 -9.36 19.15 -1.38
N ASP A 137 -10.22 20.10 -1.02
CA ASP A 137 -11.57 20.26 -1.55
C ASP A 137 -11.64 20.28 -3.09
N ALA A 138 -10.62 20.83 -3.75
CA ALA A 138 -10.62 20.94 -5.21
C ALA A 138 -10.34 19.58 -5.86
N GLY A 139 -9.39 18.81 -5.31
CA GLY A 139 -9.09 17.44 -5.69
C GLY A 139 -10.29 16.53 -5.51
N LEU A 140 -10.94 16.59 -4.35
CA LEU A 140 -12.14 15.78 -4.07
C LEU A 140 -13.29 16.12 -5.02
N ARG A 141 -13.54 17.41 -5.31
CA ARG A 141 -14.57 17.81 -6.30
C ARG A 141 -14.26 17.32 -7.70
N ALA A 142 -12.99 17.27 -8.10
CA ALA A 142 -12.59 16.77 -9.42
C ALA A 142 -12.89 15.27 -9.60
N LEU A 143 -13.01 14.51 -8.51
CA LEU A 143 -13.37 13.09 -8.53
C LEU A 143 -14.88 12.85 -8.62
N ALA A 144 -15.74 13.87 -8.42
CA ALA A 144 -17.18 13.69 -8.42
C ALA A 144 -17.71 13.09 -9.74
N PRO A 145 -17.33 13.57 -10.95
CA PRO A 145 -17.83 12.98 -12.19
C PRO A 145 -17.49 11.49 -12.36
N PRO A 146 -16.22 11.02 -12.24
CA PRO A 146 -15.92 9.60 -12.40
C PRO A 146 -16.46 8.72 -11.27
N VAL A 147 -16.58 9.23 -10.04
CA VAL A 147 -17.16 8.47 -8.91
C VAL A 147 -18.67 8.30 -9.06
N LEU A 148 -19.40 9.34 -9.47
CA LEU A 148 -20.86 9.27 -9.67
C LEU A 148 -21.27 8.44 -10.89
N ALA A 149 -20.32 8.12 -11.78
CA ALA A 149 -20.55 7.28 -12.96
C ALA A 149 -20.29 5.78 -12.70
N ARG A 150 -19.92 5.40 -11.48
CA ARG A 150 -19.65 4.02 -11.07
C ARG A 150 -20.91 3.19 -10.85
#